data_AF-A0A3Q8XUK4-F1
#
_entry.id   AF-A0A3Q8XUK4-F1
#
_cell.length_a   1.000
_cell.length_b   1.000
_cell.length_c   1.000
_cell.angle_alpha   90.00
_cell.angle_beta   90.00
_cell.angle_gamma   90.00
#
_symmetry.space_group_name_H-M   'P 1'
#
loop_
_entity.id
_entity.type
_entity.pdbx_description
1 polymer ?
#
loop_
_entity_poly.entity_id
_entity_poly.type
_entity_poly.pdbx_seq_one_letter_code
_entity_poly.pdbx_strand_id
1 'polypeptide(L)'
;MPDIGIAAIWLLISLNYWVGYKLENKLEAPDERALGASVIMGQLSSVITGSSVILAGIGAFVALENRPIDGPEKYHILYAAVWAVVALGLAIFTMGILPPHAPKTNFVRLRSIGILCSISLFFCLAAGVRFLFAVASILFS
;
A
#
# COMPACT_ATOMS: atom_id res chain seq x y z
N MET A 1 12.84 -0.53 -13.31
CA MET A 1 11.71 -0.26 -14.23
C MET A 1 10.67 -1.41 -14.40
N PRO A 2 10.92 -2.70 -14.09
CA PRO A 2 9.89 -3.74 -14.30
C PRO A 2 8.66 -3.59 -13.38
N ASP A 3 8.83 -2.95 -12.23
CA ASP A 3 7.86 -2.87 -11.15
C ASP A 3 6.70 -1.92 -11.47
N ILE A 4 6.94 -0.89 -12.30
CA ILE A 4 5.89 -0.02 -12.84
C ILE A 4 5.02 -0.82 -13.83
N GLY A 5 5.65 -1.71 -14.61
CA GLY A 5 4.93 -2.63 -15.49
C GLY A 5 4.07 -3.63 -14.71
N ILE A 6 4.60 -4.17 -13.61
CA ILE A 6 3.84 -5.05 -12.70
C ILE A 6 2.68 -4.28 -12.05
N ALA A 7 2.92 -3.05 -11.59
CA ALA A 7 1.88 -2.18 -11.04
C ALA A 7 0.78 -1.89 -12.06
N ALA A 8 1.15 -1.61 -13.32
CA ALA A 8 0.22 -1.33 -14.41
C ALA A 8 -0.60 -2.56 -14.79
N ILE A 9 0.02 -3.74 -14.92
CA ILE A 9 -0.68 -5.00 -15.20
C ILE A 9 -1.64 -5.33 -14.05
N TRP A 10 -1.18 -5.18 -12.81
CA TRP A 10 -1.99 -5.43 -11.62
C TRP A 10 -3.17 -4.46 -11.50
N LEU A 11 -2.97 -3.18 -11.85
CA LEU A 11 -4.04 -2.17 -11.96
C LEU A 11 -5.05 -2.54 -13.05
N LEU A 12 -4.57 -2.97 -14.22
CA LEU A 12 -5.43 -3.38 -15.34
C LEU A 12 -6.28 -4.60 -14.97
N ILE A 13 -5.70 -5.62 -14.32
CA ILE A 13 -6.44 -6.78 -13.82
C ILE A 13 -7.49 -6.34 -12.80
N SER A 14 -7.09 -5.50 -11.84
CA SER A 14 -7.98 -4.98 -10.79
C SER A 14 -9.14 -4.19 -11.40
N LEU A 15 -8.88 -3.34 -12.39
CA LEU A 15 -9.93 -2.60 -13.10
C LEU A 15 -10.84 -3.53 -13.89
N ASN A 16 -10.29 -4.53 -14.57
CA ASN A 16 -11.05 -5.47 -15.40
C ASN A 16 -12.03 -6.32 -14.57
N TYR A 17 -11.63 -6.76 -13.36
CA TYR A 17 -12.54 -7.46 -12.44
C TYR A 17 -13.75 -6.62 -12.00
N TRP A 18 -13.67 -5.29 -12.11
CA TRP A 18 -14.77 -4.39 -11.78
C TRP A 18 -15.59 -3.95 -13.01
N VAL A 19 -15.12 -4.25 -14.23
CA VAL A 19 -15.89 -4.02 -15.47
C VAL A 19 -17.08 -4.96 -15.46
N GLY A 20 -18.29 -4.41 -15.34
CA GLY A 20 -19.55 -5.17 -15.30
C GLY A 20 -20.11 -5.47 -13.90
N TYR A 21 -19.43 -5.08 -12.81
CA TYR A 21 -19.95 -5.27 -11.45
C TYR A 21 -21.20 -4.40 -11.19
N LYS A 22 -22.40 -4.99 -11.22
CA LYS A 22 -23.64 -4.29 -10.88
C LYS A 22 -23.86 -4.35 -9.37
N LEU A 23 -23.97 -3.19 -8.74
CA LEU A 23 -24.28 -3.09 -7.31
C LEU A 23 -25.71 -3.63 -7.10
N GLU A 24 -25.84 -4.82 -6.52
CA GLU A 24 -27.16 -5.35 -6.20
C GLU A 24 -27.72 -4.57 -5.00
N ASN A 25 -28.84 -3.85 -5.13
CA ASN A 25 -29.43 -3.01 -4.08
C ASN A 25 -30.07 -3.83 -2.94
N LYS A 26 -29.35 -4.80 -2.37
CA LYS A 26 -29.74 -5.45 -1.12
C LYS A 26 -29.24 -4.59 0.04
N LEU A 27 -30.16 -4.23 0.94
CA LEU A 27 -29.84 -3.66 2.23
C LEU A 27 -29.14 -4.74 3.07
N GLU A 28 -27.81 -4.73 3.07
CA GLU A 28 -27.00 -5.66 3.87
C GLU A 28 -27.17 -5.38 5.36
N ALA A 29 -27.03 -6.42 6.17
CA ALA A 29 -27.16 -6.31 7.62
C ALA A 29 -26.07 -5.35 8.18
N PRO A 30 -26.34 -4.59 9.25
CA PRO A 30 -25.35 -3.73 9.89
C PRO A 30 -24.03 -4.43 10.22
N ASP A 31 -24.10 -5.72 10.56
CA ASP A 31 -22.95 -6.56 10.92
C ASP A 31 -21.99 -6.78 9.75
N GLU A 32 -22.51 -6.99 8.53
CA GLU A 32 -21.68 -7.17 7.33
C GLU A 32 -20.93 -5.88 6.96
N ARG A 33 -21.57 -4.71 7.17
CA ARG A 33 -20.94 -3.40 6.94
C ARG A 33 -19.84 -3.13 7.95
N ALA A 34 -20.09 -3.44 9.22
CA ALA A 34 -19.10 -3.30 10.29
C ALA A 34 -17.89 -4.22 10.07
N LEU A 35 -18.12 -5.47 9.64
CA LEU A 35 -17.06 -6.41 9.30
C LEU A 35 -16.21 -5.89 8.13
N GLY A 36 -16.85 -5.46 7.03
CA GLY A 36 -16.16 -4.91 5.87
C GLY A 36 -15.32 -3.68 6.20
N ALA A 37 -15.87 -2.76 7.00
CA ALA A 37 -15.15 -1.59 7.49
C ALA A 37 -13.94 -1.98 8.36
N SER A 38 -14.12 -2.93 9.28
CA SER A 38 -13.05 -3.41 10.16
C SER A 38 -11.87 -3.99 9.37
N VAL A 39 -12.14 -4.81 8.35
CA VAL A 39 -11.11 -5.40 7.49
C VAL A 39 -10.31 -4.33 6.74
N ILE A 40 -11.00 -3.38 6.11
CA ILE A 40 -10.35 -2.30 5.36
C ILE A 40 -9.52 -1.42 6.29
N MET A 41 -10.07 -1.01 7.44
CA MET A 41 -9.34 -0.20 8.43
C MET A 41 -8.13 -0.94 8.99
N GLY A 42 -8.25 -2.24 9.25
CA GLY A 42 -7.14 -3.09 9.69
C GLY A 42 -6.04 -3.16 8.64
N GLN A 43 -6.40 -3.37 7.36
CA GLN A 43 -5.43 -3.39 6.26
C GLN A 43 -4.71 -2.05 6.12
N LEU A 44 -5.43 -0.93 6.14
CA LEU A 44 -4.84 0.41 6.06
C LEU A 44 -3.90 0.69 7.24
N SER A 45 -4.26 0.27 8.45
CA SER A 45 -3.40 0.39 9.64
C SER A 45 -2.11 -0.41 9.48
N SER A 46 -2.19 -1.62 8.90
CA SER A 46 -1.02 -2.43 8.57
C SER A 46 -0.12 -1.75 7.53
N VAL A 47 -0.70 -1.17 6.46
CA VAL A 47 0.04 -0.43 5.44
C VAL A 47 0.74 0.80 6.02
N ILE A 48 0.06 1.57 6.88
CA ILE A 48 0.64 2.73 7.57
C ILE A 48 1.84 2.30 8.42
N THR A 49 1.66 1.24 9.21
CA THR A 49 2.71 0.71 10.08
C THR A 49 3.90 0.19 9.27
N GLY A 50 3.65 -0.67 8.28
CA GLY A 50 4.68 -1.26 7.43
C GLY A 50 5.48 -0.21 6.67
N SER A 51 4.79 0.77 6.07
CA SER A 51 5.45 1.87 5.34
C SER A 51 6.30 2.74 6.27
N SER A 52 5.82 3.00 7.49
CA SER A 52 6.57 3.76 8.49
C SER A 52 7.84 3.03 8.95
N VAL A 53 7.75 1.71 9.16
CA VAL A 53 8.89 0.86 9.50
C VAL A 53 9.92 0.85 8.37
N ILE A 54 9.48 0.74 7.10
CA ILE A 54 10.38 0.80 5.95
C ILE A 54 11.12 2.14 5.90
N LEU A 55 10.41 3.26 6.08
CA LEU A 55 11.02 4.60 6.06
C LEU A 55 12.01 4.80 7.20
N ALA A 56 11.65 4.36 8.42
CA ALA A 56 12.56 4.38 9.57
C ALA A 56 13.80 3.50 9.32
N GLY A 57 13.61 2.31 8.75
CA GLY A 57 14.67 1.39 8.37
C GLY A 57 15.62 2.00 7.35
N ILE A 58 15.10 2.66 6.30
CA ILE A 58 15.91 3.39 5.32
C ILE A 58 16.72 4.50 6.01
N GLY A 59 16.08 5.31 6.87
CA GLY A 59 16.76 6.38 7.60
C GLY A 59 17.89 5.86 8.49
N ALA A 60 17.65 4.77 9.22
CA ALA A 60 18.66 4.12 10.04
C ALA A 60 19.82 3.56 9.20
N PHE A 61 19.52 2.90 8.08
CA PHE A 61 20.55 2.37 7.18
C PHE A 61 21.42 3.47 6.57
N VAL A 62 20.81 4.55 6.09
CA VAL A 62 21.56 5.68 5.52
C VAL A 62 22.42 6.38 6.58
N ALA A 63 21.98 6.42 7.84
CA ALA A 63 22.74 7.03 8.93
C ALA A 63 23.91 6.17 9.43
N LEU A 64 23.79 4.84 9.35
CA LEU A 64 24.80 3.89 9.84
C LEU A 64 25.84 3.52 8.78
N GLU A 65 25.53 3.67 7.50
CA GLU A 65 26.44 3.30 6.42
C GLU A 65 27.62 4.29 6.33
N ASN A 66 28.83 3.81 6.62
CA ASN A 66 30.05 4.63 6.61
C ASN A 66 30.68 4.78 5.21
N ARG A 67 30.15 4.07 4.20
CA ARG A 67 30.56 4.21 2.80
C ARG A 67 29.53 5.02 2.02
N PRO A 68 29.95 5.78 1.00
CA PRO A 68 29.00 6.37 0.06
C PRO A 68 28.18 5.26 -0.60
N ILE A 69 26.86 5.41 -0.57
CA ILE A 69 25.90 4.55 -1.27
C ILE A 69 26.01 4.87 -2.77
N ASP A 70 27.06 4.35 -3.40
CA ASP A 70 27.35 4.49 -4.82
C ASP A 70 27.23 3.14 -5.50
N GLY A 71 26.04 2.85 -6.00
CA GLY A 71 25.72 1.55 -6.61
C GLY A 71 24.25 1.37 -6.93
N PRO A 72 23.85 0.17 -7.37
CA PRO A 72 22.45 -0.18 -7.57
C PRO A 72 21.62 -0.05 -6.28
N GLU A 73 22.23 -0.19 -5.08
CA GLU A 73 21.54 -0.02 -3.80
C GLU A 73 20.87 1.35 -3.64
N LYS A 74 21.47 2.42 -4.17
CA LYS A 74 20.90 3.78 -4.14
C LYS A 74 19.54 3.84 -4.80
N TYR A 75 19.40 3.17 -5.95
CA TYR A 75 18.13 3.13 -6.67
C TYR A 75 17.09 2.32 -5.89
N HIS A 76 17.48 1.17 -5.33
CA HIS A 76 16.57 0.36 -4.51
C HIS A 76 16.05 1.13 -3.30
N ILE A 77 16.93 1.85 -2.59
CA ILE A 77 16.56 2.68 -1.43
C ILE A 77 15.65 3.84 -1.84
N LEU A 78 16.00 4.58 -2.90
CA LEU A 78 15.21 5.71 -3.37
C LEU A 78 13.79 5.28 -3.75
N TYR A 79 13.65 4.22 -4.54
CA TYR A 79 12.33 3.74 -4.94
C TYR A 79 11.57 3.12 -3.77
N ALA A 80 12.23 2.41 -2.85
CA ALA A 80 11.59 1.91 -1.65
C ALA A 80 10.99 3.06 -0.82
N ALA A 81 11.74 4.15 -0.65
CA ALA A 81 11.27 5.34 0.04
C ALA A 81 10.09 6.00 -0.68
N VAL A 82 10.20 6.23 -1.99
CA VAL A 82 9.12 6.87 -2.78
C VAL A 82 7.84 6.05 -2.70
N TRP A 83 7.92 4.72 -2.85
CA TRP A 83 6.74 3.87 -2.79
C TRP A 83 6.15 3.74 -1.39
N ALA A 84 6.99 3.69 -0.35
CA ALA A 84 6.51 3.72 1.03
C ALA A 84 5.78 5.03 1.35
N VAL A 85 6.30 6.19 0.89
CA VAL A 85 5.62 7.49 1.06
C VAL A 85 4.28 7.53 0.33
N VAL A 86 4.23 7.04 -0.92
CA VAL A 86 2.98 6.99 -1.68
C VAL A 86 1.97 6.05 -1.01
N ALA A 87 2.39 4.85 -0.59
CA ALA A 87 1.54 3.90 0.14
C ALA A 87 0.99 4.51 1.43
N LEU A 88 1.86 5.14 2.22
CA LEU A 88 1.53 5.79 3.47
C LEU A 88 0.53 6.94 3.26
N GLY A 89 0.79 7.82 2.30
CA GLY A 89 -0.08 8.94 1.98
C GLY A 89 -1.47 8.49 1.53
N LEU A 90 -1.55 7.49 0.64
CA LEU A 90 -2.83 6.91 0.23
C LEU A 90 -3.56 6.23 1.39
N ALA A 91 -2.84 5.54 2.27
CA ALA A 91 -3.45 4.86 3.39
C ALA A 91 -4.00 5.84 4.44
N ILE A 92 -3.23 6.88 4.80
CA ILE A 92 -3.68 7.95 5.70
C ILE A 92 -4.88 8.69 5.11
N PHE A 93 -4.82 9.05 3.83
CA PHE A 93 -5.93 9.70 3.13
C PHE A 93 -7.20 8.86 3.19
N THR A 94 -7.09 7.58 2.85
CA THR A 94 -8.24 6.67 2.84
C THR A 94 -8.78 6.48 4.27
N MET A 95 -7.90 6.30 5.26
CA MET A 95 -8.27 6.14 6.67
C MET A 95 -8.89 7.40 7.27
N GLY A 96 -8.57 8.59 6.77
CA GLY A 96 -9.20 9.85 7.18
C GLY A 96 -10.65 9.99 6.69
N ILE A 97 -11.01 9.35 5.58
CA ILE A 97 -12.34 9.49 4.95
C ILE A 97 -13.32 8.41 5.42
N LEU A 98 -12.82 7.23 5.82
CA LEU A 98 -13.66 6.08 6.17
C LEU A 98 -14.50 6.24 7.47
N PRO A 99 -13.97 6.68 8.62
CA PRO A 99 -14.71 6.64 9.89
C PRO A 99 -16.06 7.39 9.87
N PRO A 100 -16.20 8.58 9.24
CA PRO A 100 -17.47 9.29 9.13
C PRO A 100 -18.54 8.56 8.31
N HIS A 101 -18.14 7.66 7.40
CA HIS A 101 -19.04 7.00 6.44
C HIS A 101 -19.37 5.55 6.85
N ALA A 102 -18.65 4.99 7.83
CA ALA A 102 -18.75 3.59 8.25
C ALA A 102 -20.14 3.09 8.65
N PRO A 103 -20.99 3.88 9.36
CA PRO A 103 -22.32 3.41 9.72
C PRO A 103 -23.32 3.46 8.54
N LYS A 104 -23.00 4.19 7.47
CA LYS A 104 -23.95 4.49 6.38
C LYS A 104 -23.69 3.72 5.10
N THR A 105 -22.47 3.23 4.88
CA THR A 105 -22.07 2.63 3.59
C THR A 105 -21.27 1.34 3.78
N ASN A 106 -21.55 0.32 2.97
CA ASN A 106 -20.64 -0.82 2.87
C ASN A 106 -19.43 -0.43 2.00
N PHE A 107 -18.26 -0.28 2.64
CA PHE A 107 -17.02 0.09 1.97
C PHE A 107 -16.46 -0.98 1.05
N VAL A 108 -16.79 -2.26 1.29
CA VAL A 108 -16.34 -3.38 0.45
C VAL A 108 -16.91 -3.26 -0.97
N ARG A 109 -18.06 -2.61 -1.11
CA ARG A 109 -18.74 -2.41 -2.39
C ARG A 109 -18.36 -1.11 -3.10
N LEU A 110 -17.66 -0.19 -2.43
CA LEU A 110 -17.26 1.08 -3.01
C LEU A 110 -15.98 0.91 -3.84
N ARG A 111 -16.14 0.97 -5.16
CA ARG A 111 -15.04 0.80 -6.14
C ARG A 111 -13.81 1.62 -5.81
N SER A 112 -14.03 2.89 -5.50
CA SER A 112 -12.96 3.85 -5.24
C SER A 112 -12.12 3.44 -4.02
N ILE A 113 -12.77 2.98 -2.95
CA ILE A 113 -12.10 2.59 -1.71
C ILE A 113 -11.35 1.28 -1.93
N GLY A 114 -11.97 0.30 -2.60
CA GLY A 114 -11.29 -0.95 -2.97
C GLY A 114 -10.02 -0.68 -3.78
N ILE A 115 -10.09 0.18 -4.80
CA ILE A 115 -8.94 0.56 -5.62
C ILE A 115 -7.86 1.27 -4.80
N LEU A 116 -8.22 2.28 -4.00
CA LEU A 116 -7.28 3.03 -3.14
C LEU A 116 -6.54 2.10 -2.16
N CYS A 117 -7.29 1.22 -1.51
CA CYS A 117 -6.78 0.27 -0.52
C CYS A 117 -5.88 -0.79 -1.15
N SER A 118 -6.23 -1.22 -2.37
CA SER A 118 -5.43 -2.16 -3.14
C SER A 118 -4.12 -1.50 -3.60
N ILE A 119 -4.18 -0.27 -4.12
CA ILE A 119 -2.99 0.48 -4.58
C ILE A 119 -2.02 0.71 -3.41
N SER A 120 -2.53 1.12 -2.24
CA SER A 120 -1.70 1.35 -1.06
C SER A 120 -0.99 0.08 -0.60
N LEU A 121 -1.69 -1.06 -0.61
CA LEU A 121 -1.10 -2.37 -0.31
C LEU A 121 0.00 -2.76 -1.29
N PHE A 122 -0.25 -2.58 -2.59
CA PHE A 122 0.73 -2.89 -3.63
C PHE A 122 2.02 -2.09 -3.44
N PHE A 123 1.92 -0.77 -3.28
CA PHE A 123 3.09 0.08 -3.09
C PHE A 123 3.83 -0.25 -1.79
N CYS A 124 3.13 -0.60 -0.72
CA CYS A 124 3.76 -1.03 0.54
C CYS A 124 4.57 -2.31 0.35
N LEU A 125 4.02 -3.32 -0.33
CA LEU A 125 4.73 -4.58 -0.61
C LEU A 125 5.93 -4.36 -1.52
N ALA A 126 5.75 -3.57 -2.59
CA ALA A 126 6.82 -3.26 -3.51
C ALA A 126 7.95 -2.48 -2.82
N ALA A 127 7.62 -1.56 -1.91
CA ALA A 127 8.59 -0.85 -1.08
C ALA A 127 9.36 -1.81 -0.16
N GLY A 128 8.66 -2.73 0.48
CA GLY A 128 9.27 -3.74 1.35
C GLY A 128 10.26 -4.64 0.61
N VAL A 129 9.87 -5.15 -0.56
CA VAL A 129 10.74 -6.00 -1.40
C VAL A 129 12.00 -5.22 -1.84
N ARG A 130 11.84 -3.97 -2.28
CA ARG A 130 12.97 -3.11 -2.67
C ARG A 130 13.90 -2.81 -1.50
N PHE A 131 13.35 -2.55 -0.32
CA PHE A 131 14.13 -2.33 0.89
C PHE A 131 14.93 -3.58 1.27
N LEU A 132 14.32 -4.77 1.24
CA LEU A 132 15.01 -6.03 1.51
C LEU A 132 16.15 -6.29 0.50
N PHE A 133 15.94 -6.01 -0.78
CA PHE A 133 17.02 -6.13 -1.77
C PHE A 133 18.15 -5.13 -1.56
N ALA A 134 17.84 -3.89 -1.18
CA ALA A 134 18.87 -2.91 -0.82
C ALA A 134 19.71 -3.40 0.37
N VAL A 135 19.05 -3.86 1.43
CA VAL A 135 19.70 -4.38 2.64
C VAL A 135 20.55 -5.60 2.31
N ALA A 136 20.03 -6.54 1.52
CA ALA A 136 20.77 -7.74 1.10
C ALA A 136 21.99 -7.38 0.24
N SER A 137 21.84 -6.45 -0.70
CA SER A 137 22.95 -5.99 -1.55
C SER A 137 24.05 -5.30 -0.75
N ILE A 138 23.70 -4.64 0.37
CA ILE A 138 24.68 -3.93 1.20
C ILE A 138 25.38 -4.88 2.17
N LEU A 139 24.64 -5.83 2.77
CA LEU A 139 25.18 -6.79 3.76
C LEU A 139 25.99 -7.94 3.16
N PHE A 140 25.66 -8.36 1.93
CA PHE A 140 26.27 -9.53 1.29
C PHE A 140 27.13 -9.18 0.06
N SER A 141 27.41 -7.89 -0.16
CA SER A 141 28.44 -7.42 -1.09
C SER A 141 29.78 -7.25 -0.38
#